data_AF-A0A2N8MY50-F1
#
_entry.id   AF-A0A2N8MY50-F1
#
_cell.length_a   1.000
_cell.length_b   1.000
_cell.length_c   1.000
_cell.angle_alpha   90.00
_cell.angle_beta   90.00
_cell.angle_gamma   90.00
#
_symmetry.space_group_name_H-M   'P 1'
#
loop_
_entity.id
_entity.type
_entity.pdbx_description
1 polymer ?
#
loop_
_entity_poly.entity_id
_entity_poly.type
_entity_poly.pdbx_seq_one_letter_code
_entity_poly.pdbx_strand_id
1 'polypeptide(L)'
;MSPVAAATVEIGKVAISLRLSFDGDLFACRRPPGVVERMEAEALDLLSKGLFVSGIDTPVAAVSGAAGHRFVQDSVVFQPPDRWIYRGRCVVGAGKNGLTLTGVLGYRLEVCAGWARRAGDCGPPATASEWCEFFGGQLASIGGVVLRRASVLSLGTPP
;
A
#
# COMPACT_ATOMS: atom_id res chain seq x y z
N MET A 1 4.05 6.41 11.23
CA MET A 1 4.11 5.04 10.70
C MET A 1 4.86 5.06 9.38
N SER A 2 5.86 4.20 9.21
CA SER A 2 6.62 4.12 7.96
C SER A 2 5.94 3.13 6.99
N PRO A 3 5.91 3.41 5.67
CA PRO A 3 5.38 2.47 4.71
C PRO A 3 6.24 1.21 4.68
N VAL A 4 5.60 0.05 4.60
CA VAL A 4 6.24 -1.26 4.39
C VAL A 4 6.37 -1.56 2.90
N ALA A 5 5.41 -1.09 2.11
CA ALA A 5 5.44 -1.19 0.66
C ALA A 5 4.86 0.04 -0.01
N ALA A 6 5.36 0.36 -1.21
CA ALA A 6 4.91 1.50 -1.99
C ALA A 6 5.02 1.22 -3.49
N ALA A 7 4.28 2.00 -4.28
CA ALA A 7 4.42 2.07 -5.72
C ALA A 7 4.09 3.49 -6.20
N THR A 8 4.70 3.88 -7.32
CA THR A 8 4.32 5.07 -8.08
C THR A 8 4.10 4.64 -9.53
N VAL A 9 2.98 5.04 -10.11
CA VAL A 9 2.58 4.70 -11.47
C VAL A 9 2.12 5.96 -12.18
N GLU A 10 2.56 6.16 -13.43
CA GLU A 10 2.04 7.22 -14.29
C GLU A 10 1.29 6.62 -15.47
N ILE A 11 0.07 7.09 -15.72
CA ILE A 11 -0.78 6.65 -16.84
C ILE A 11 -1.44 7.86 -17.46
N GLY A 12 -1.20 8.08 -18.76
CA GLY A 12 -1.72 9.24 -19.45
C GLY A 12 -1.33 10.54 -18.71
N LYS A 13 -2.29 11.34 -18.29
CA LYS A 13 -2.01 12.59 -17.57
C LYS A 13 -1.99 12.45 -16.04
N VAL A 14 -2.14 11.24 -15.51
CA VAL A 14 -2.33 11.00 -14.07
C VAL A 14 -1.11 10.27 -13.51
N ALA A 15 -0.61 10.76 -12.37
CA ALA A 15 0.39 10.12 -11.54
C ALA A 15 -0.26 9.64 -10.24
N ILE A 16 0.01 8.41 -9.85
CA ILE A 16 -0.61 7.76 -8.69
C ILE A 16 0.50 7.24 -7.81
N SER A 17 0.40 7.49 -6.51
CA SER A 17 1.29 6.90 -5.52
C SER A 17 0.47 6.11 -4.49
N LEU A 18 0.94 4.90 -4.21
CA LEU A 18 0.35 4.00 -3.24
C LEU A 18 1.35 3.75 -2.12
N ARG A 19 0.89 3.79 -0.87
CA ARG A 19 1.69 3.47 0.31
C ARG A 19 0.90 2.58 1.26
N LEU A 20 1.45 1.43 1.58
CA LEU A 20 0.89 0.49 2.56
C LEU A 20 1.73 0.51 3.82
N SER A 21 1.08 0.71 4.97
CA SER A 21 1.68 0.61 6.30
C SER A 21 0.91 -0.40 7.16
N PHE A 22 1.60 -1.02 8.10
CA PHE A 22 1.00 -1.90 9.11
C PHE A 22 1.15 -1.30 10.51
N ASP A 23 0.19 -1.60 11.39
CA ASP A 23 0.19 -1.26 12.81
C ASP A 23 -0.05 -2.51 13.67
N GLY A 24 0.50 -2.50 14.88
CA GLY A 24 0.31 -3.54 15.89
C GLY A 24 1.41 -4.58 15.93
N ASP A 25 1.15 -5.63 16.71
CA ASP A 25 2.14 -6.63 17.06
C ASP A 25 1.97 -7.93 16.27
N LEU A 26 3.10 -8.53 15.90
CA LEU A 26 3.15 -9.80 15.18
C LEU A 26 4.02 -10.78 15.94
N PHE A 27 3.55 -12.01 16.08
CA PHE A 27 4.35 -13.07 16.68
C PHE A 27 5.24 -13.71 15.62
N ALA A 28 6.54 -13.76 15.89
CA ALA A 28 7.53 -14.36 15.01
C ALA A 28 8.23 -15.54 15.71
N CYS A 29 8.22 -16.69 15.05
CA CYS A 29 8.87 -17.92 15.51
C CYS A 29 9.92 -18.36 14.51
N ARG A 30 11.18 -18.55 14.96
CA ARG A 30 12.27 -19.05 14.12
C ARG A 30 12.79 -20.41 14.58
N ARG A 31 12.97 -21.33 13.63
CA ARG A 31 13.66 -22.62 13.86
C ARG A 31 14.66 -22.91 12.73
N PRO A 32 15.96 -23.16 13.03
CA PRO A 32 16.61 -23.05 14.34
C PRO A 32 16.68 -21.59 14.84
N PRO A 33 16.97 -21.34 16.13
CA PRO A 33 17.19 -20.00 16.64
C PRO A 33 18.27 -19.27 15.83
N GLY A 34 18.09 -17.96 15.63
CA GLY A 34 19.00 -17.13 14.84
C GLY A 34 19.03 -15.69 15.34
N VAL A 35 19.85 -14.86 14.70
CA VAL A 35 20.02 -13.44 15.03
C VAL A 35 18.72 -12.66 14.77
N VAL A 36 18.31 -11.82 15.73
CA VAL A 36 17.01 -11.12 15.73
C VAL A 36 16.89 -10.13 14.56
N GLU A 37 17.93 -9.38 14.24
CA GLU A 37 17.92 -8.38 13.17
C GLU A 37 17.68 -9.03 11.79
N ARG A 38 18.20 -10.24 11.57
CA ARG A 38 17.92 -11.02 10.36
C ARG A 38 16.46 -11.48 10.32
N MET A 39 15.90 -11.80 11.48
CA MET A 39 14.49 -12.21 11.60
C MET A 39 13.55 -11.06 11.26
N GLU A 40 13.81 -9.84 11.71
CA GLU A 40 13.00 -8.67 11.40
C GLU A 40 13.03 -8.34 9.89
N ALA A 41 14.21 -8.36 9.28
CA ALA A 41 14.36 -8.12 7.85
C ALA A 41 13.63 -9.18 7.01
N GLU A 42 13.76 -10.46 7.37
CA GLU A 42 13.05 -11.57 6.74
C GLU A 42 11.52 -11.48 6.95
N ALA A 43 11.08 -11.04 8.13
CA ALA A 43 9.66 -10.84 8.42
C ALA A 43 9.06 -9.73 7.57
N LEU A 44 9.75 -8.59 7.44
CA LEU A 44 9.34 -7.49 6.57
C LEU A 44 9.33 -7.90 5.09
N ASP A 45 10.30 -8.72 4.65
CA ASP A 45 10.27 -9.30 3.31
C ASP A 45 9.05 -10.19 3.10
N LEU A 46 8.70 -11.03 4.07
CA LEU A 46 7.52 -11.89 4.00
C LEU A 46 6.21 -11.08 3.95
N LEU A 47 6.13 -10.01 4.74
CA LEU A 47 4.97 -9.11 4.79
C LEU A 47 4.81 -8.28 3.51
N SER A 48 5.92 -7.86 2.90
CA SER A 48 5.91 -7.02 1.70
C SER A 48 5.89 -7.81 0.39
N LYS A 49 6.06 -9.14 0.44
CA LYS A 49 6.19 -9.97 -0.75
C LYS A 49 4.91 -10.04 -1.58
N GLY A 50 5.02 -9.60 -2.83
CA GLY A 50 3.97 -9.78 -3.84
C GLY A 50 2.67 -9.09 -3.45
N LEU A 51 2.77 -7.95 -2.79
CA LEU A 51 1.61 -7.13 -2.47
C LEU A 51 1.02 -6.54 -3.75
N PHE A 52 -0.28 -6.66 -3.90
CA PHE A 52 -1.02 -6.19 -5.06
C PHE A 52 -2.27 -5.46 -4.59
N VAL A 53 -2.57 -4.32 -5.22
CA VAL A 53 -3.74 -3.49 -4.92
C VAL A 53 -4.59 -3.35 -6.16
N SER A 54 -5.89 -3.60 -6.06
CA SER A 54 -6.85 -3.41 -7.17
C SER A 54 -8.11 -2.69 -6.70
N GLY A 55 -8.96 -2.27 -7.65
CA GLY A 55 -10.19 -1.52 -7.36
C GLY A 55 -9.92 -0.15 -6.73
N ILE A 56 -8.82 0.49 -7.13
CA ILE A 56 -8.32 1.76 -6.55
C ILE A 56 -9.27 2.93 -6.86
N ASP A 57 -10.05 2.82 -7.93
CA ASP A 57 -11.12 3.73 -8.33
C ASP A 57 -12.42 3.56 -7.52
N THR A 58 -12.47 2.56 -6.63
CA THR A 58 -13.69 2.21 -5.88
C THR A 58 -13.57 2.54 -4.39
N PRO A 59 -14.71 2.59 -3.66
CA PRO A 59 -14.71 2.68 -2.21
C PRO A 59 -14.13 1.45 -1.49
N VAL A 60 -13.86 0.35 -2.20
CA VAL A 60 -13.36 -0.91 -1.63
C VAL A 60 -12.11 -1.36 -2.39
N ALA A 61 -10.95 -0.82 -2.01
CA ALA A 61 -9.69 -1.25 -2.58
C ALA A 61 -9.32 -2.65 -2.03
N ALA A 62 -9.09 -3.60 -2.92
CA ALA A 62 -8.66 -4.93 -2.55
C ALA A 62 -7.13 -4.96 -2.42
N VAL A 63 -6.64 -5.45 -1.29
CA VAL A 63 -5.22 -5.73 -1.07
C VAL A 63 -5.03 -7.24 -0.99
N SER A 64 -4.06 -7.76 -1.72
CA SER A 64 -3.66 -9.16 -1.65
C SER A 64 -2.14 -9.27 -1.55
N GLY A 65 -1.66 -10.42 -1.05
CA GLY A 65 -0.23 -10.70 -0.92
C GLY A 65 0.08 -12.14 -1.30
N ALA A 66 1.26 -12.37 -1.86
CA ALA A 66 1.68 -13.72 -2.29
C ALA A 66 1.95 -14.67 -1.11
N ALA A 67 2.04 -14.16 0.11
CA ALA A 67 2.30 -14.93 1.32
C ALA A 67 1.01 -15.41 2.03
N GLY A 68 -0.16 -15.27 1.40
CA GLY A 68 -1.43 -15.78 1.94
C GLY A 68 -2.09 -14.88 3.00
N HIS A 69 -1.62 -13.64 3.14
CA HIS A 69 -2.22 -12.63 4.02
C HIS A 69 -3.67 -12.35 3.61
N ARG A 70 -4.56 -12.23 4.60
CA ARG A 70 -5.96 -11.89 4.35
C ARG A 70 -6.24 -10.47 4.81
N PHE A 71 -6.52 -9.58 3.86
CA PHE A 71 -6.92 -8.21 4.11
C PHE A 71 -8.43 -8.09 4.18
N VAL A 72 -8.92 -7.33 5.16
CA VAL A 72 -10.34 -6.98 5.32
C VAL A 72 -10.40 -5.49 5.56
N GLN A 73 -11.01 -4.76 4.63
CA GLN A 73 -11.21 -3.32 4.77
C GLN A 73 -12.33 -3.06 5.78
N ASP A 74 -12.07 -2.16 6.73
CA ASP A 74 -13.05 -1.72 7.72
C ASP A 74 -13.56 -0.29 7.40
N SER A 75 -12.75 0.58 6.80
CA SER A 75 -13.16 1.95 6.45
C SER A 75 -12.38 2.55 5.27
N VAL A 76 -12.94 3.59 4.67
CA VAL A 76 -12.31 4.42 3.65
C VAL A 76 -12.66 5.89 3.91
N VAL A 77 -11.68 6.79 3.81
CA VAL A 77 -11.86 8.23 4.00
C VAL A 77 -11.08 8.99 2.94
N PHE A 78 -11.73 9.93 2.27
CA PHE A 78 -11.06 10.91 1.42
C PHE A 78 -10.44 11.99 2.31
N GLN A 79 -9.17 12.27 2.10
CA GLN A 79 -8.49 13.41 2.69
C GLN A 79 -8.09 14.38 1.57
N PRO A 80 -8.68 15.58 1.53
CA PRO A 80 -8.21 16.61 0.63
C PRO A 80 -6.72 16.89 0.85
N PRO A 81 -5.98 17.26 -0.22
CA PRO A 81 -6.50 17.50 -1.56
C PRO A 81 -6.68 16.22 -2.41
N ASP A 82 -5.90 15.17 -2.18
CA ASP A 82 -5.56 14.26 -3.28
C ASP A 82 -5.61 12.77 -2.95
N ARG A 83 -6.04 12.40 -1.74
CA ARG A 83 -5.82 11.03 -1.25
C ARG A 83 -7.05 10.34 -0.70
N TRP A 84 -7.14 9.06 -1.01
CA TRP A 84 -7.97 8.10 -0.30
C TRP A 84 -7.14 7.33 0.71
N ILE A 85 -7.69 7.16 1.90
CA ILE A 85 -7.12 6.33 2.96
C ILE A 85 -8.06 5.19 3.25
N TYR A 86 -7.61 3.98 2.91
CA TYR A 86 -8.27 2.73 3.24
C TYR A 86 -7.63 2.16 4.50
N ARG A 87 -8.47 1.73 5.46
CA ARG A 87 -8.02 1.11 6.70
C ARG A 87 -8.72 -0.21 6.92
N GLY A 88 -8.04 -1.13 7.57
CA GLY A 88 -8.64 -2.40 7.95
C GLY A 88 -7.68 -3.29 8.69
N ARG A 89 -7.93 -4.60 8.60
CA ARG A 89 -7.14 -5.63 9.26
C ARG A 89 -6.48 -6.55 8.25
N CYS A 90 -5.28 -7.01 8.58
CA CYS A 90 -4.50 -7.98 7.84
C CYS A 90 -4.24 -9.18 8.76
N VAL A 91 -4.89 -10.31 8.48
CA VAL A 91 -4.60 -11.57 9.16
C VAL A 91 -3.37 -12.16 8.51
N VAL A 92 -2.31 -12.33 9.31
CA VAL A 92 -1.03 -12.87 8.87
C VAL A 92 -0.93 -14.31 9.37
N GLY A 93 -0.71 -15.21 8.43
CA GLY A 93 -0.40 -16.62 8.68
C GLY A 93 0.52 -17.10 7.58
N ALA A 94 1.82 -16.87 7.73
CA ALA A 94 2.79 -17.08 6.67
C ALA A 94 4.10 -17.64 7.23
N GLY A 95 4.78 -18.46 6.45
CA GLY A 95 6.07 -19.03 6.85
C GLY A 95 7.01 -19.24 5.67
N LYS A 96 8.31 -19.08 5.92
CA LYS A 96 9.38 -19.32 4.95
C LYS A 96 10.71 -19.53 5.68
N ASN A 97 11.56 -20.43 5.19
CA ASN A 97 12.93 -20.64 5.68
C ASN A 97 13.04 -20.83 7.20
N GLY A 98 12.07 -21.52 7.82
CA GLY A 98 12.04 -21.75 9.27
C GLY A 98 11.52 -20.57 10.10
N LEU A 99 11.20 -19.43 9.48
CA LEU A 99 10.46 -18.32 10.09
C LEU A 99 8.96 -18.53 9.88
N THR A 100 8.18 -18.37 10.94
CA THR A 100 6.72 -18.36 10.92
C THR A 100 6.22 -17.05 11.54
N LEU A 101 5.31 -16.38 10.86
CA LEU A 101 4.65 -15.17 11.30
C LEU A 101 3.15 -15.42 11.48
N THR A 102 2.62 -15.03 12.64
CA THR A 102 1.20 -15.16 12.96
C THR A 102 0.69 -13.96 13.74
N GLY A 103 -0.47 -13.46 13.40
CA GLY A 103 -1.14 -12.39 14.13
C GLY A 103 -2.14 -11.61 13.28
N VAL A 104 -2.63 -10.51 13.83
CA VAL A 104 -3.54 -9.59 13.14
C VAL A 104 -2.97 -8.19 13.24
N LEU A 105 -2.68 -7.60 12.09
CA LEU A 105 -2.17 -6.23 11.99
C LEU A 105 -3.30 -5.30 11.54
N GLY A 106 -3.30 -4.06 12.04
CA GLY A 106 -3.98 -2.98 11.34
C GLY A 106 -3.24 -2.67 10.04
N TYR A 107 -3.94 -2.37 8.96
CA TYR A 107 -3.31 -1.82 7.76
C TYR A 107 -3.88 -0.45 7.41
N ARG A 108 -3.03 0.36 6.80
CA ARG A 108 -3.38 1.64 6.21
C ARG A 108 -2.81 1.72 4.80
N LEU A 109 -3.68 1.81 3.82
CA LEU A 109 -3.34 2.04 2.42
C LEU A 109 -3.69 3.47 2.04
N GLU A 110 -2.68 4.23 1.62
CA GLU A 110 -2.85 5.55 1.03
C GLU A 110 -2.79 5.43 -0.49
N VAL A 111 -3.75 6.06 -1.15
CA VAL A 111 -3.76 6.23 -2.60
C VAL A 111 -3.84 7.71 -2.87
N CYS A 112 -2.74 8.31 -3.35
CA CYS A 112 -2.74 9.68 -3.82
C CYS A 112 -2.76 9.68 -5.34
N ALA A 113 -3.60 10.51 -5.95
CA ALA A 113 -3.58 10.76 -7.38
C ALA A 113 -3.38 12.25 -7.64
N GLY A 114 -2.57 12.56 -8.64
CA GLY A 114 -2.31 13.91 -9.08
C GLY A 114 -2.02 13.95 -10.57
N TRP A 115 -1.81 15.14 -11.09
CA TRP A 115 -1.44 15.33 -12.48
C TRP A 115 0.04 14.98 -12.70
N ALA A 116 0.32 14.15 -13.70
CA ALA A 116 1.68 13.92 -14.17
C ALA A 116 2.25 15.22 -14.73
N ARG A 117 3.58 15.39 -14.67
CA ARG A 117 4.26 16.63 -15.09
C ARG A 117 3.87 17.10 -16.50
N ARG A 118 3.57 16.17 -17.41
CA ARG A 118 3.16 16.44 -18.80
C ARG A 118 1.73 16.97 -18.97
N ALA A 119 0.91 16.96 -17.92
CA ALA A 119 -0.48 17.39 -17.97
C ALA A 119 -0.65 18.92 -17.87
N GLY A 120 0.36 19.63 -17.36
CA GLY A 120 0.27 21.06 -17.04
C GLY A 120 -0.39 21.32 -15.68
N ASP A 121 -0.65 22.60 -15.36
CA ASP A 121 -1.31 23.01 -14.12
C ASP A 121 -2.83 22.83 -14.22
N CYS A 122 -3.29 21.63 -13.86
CA CYS A 122 -4.72 21.31 -13.79
C CYS A 122 -5.30 21.43 -12.37
N GLY A 123 -4.49 21.86 -11.39
CA GLY A 123 -4.89 22.04 -9.99
C GLY A 123 -5.24 20.74 -9.24
N PRO A 124 -5.18 20.72 -7.89
CA PRO A 124 -5.63 19.57 -7.11
C PRO A 124 -7.16 19.52 -7.04
N PRO A 125 -7.78 18.34 -6.86
CA PRO A 125 -9.18 18.28 -6.48
C PRO A 125 -9.37 18.82 -5.05
N ALA A 126 -10.51 19.46 -4.79
CA ALA A 126 -10.91 19.92 -3.47
C ALA A 126 -11.84 18.91 -2.76
N THR A 127 -12.54 18.07 -3.54
CA THR A 127 -13.50 17.09 -3.02
C THR A 127 -13.27 15.69 -3.56
N ALA A 128 -13.86 14.70 -2.88
CA ALA A 128 -13.85 13.31 -3.34
C ALA A 128 -14.51 13.14 -4.72
N SER A 129 -15.57 13.93 -4.99
CA SER A 129 -16.29 13.90 -6.27
C SER A 129 -15.40 14.40 -7.41
N GLU A 130 -14.72 15.53 -7.20
CA GLU A 130 -13.78 16.08 -8.19
C GLU A 130 -12.60 15.15 -8.42
N TRP A 131 -12.10 14.48 -7.37
CA TRP A 131 -11.05 13.48 -7.50
C TRP A 131 -11.49 12.33 -8.42
N CYS A 132 -12.71 11.83 -8.24
CA CYS A 132 -13.26 10.78 -9.10
C CYS A 132 -13.48 11.28 -10.54
N GLU A 133 -13.93 12.51 -10.72
CA GLU A 133 -14.09 13.12 -12.04
C GLU A 133 -12.74 13.26 -12.77
N PHE A 134 -11.70 13.73 -12.07
CA PHE A 134 -10.39 13.98 -12.66
C PHE A 134 -9.61 12.70 -12.94
N PHE A 135 -9.69 11.72 -12.03
CA PHE A 135 -8.77 10.57 -12.04
C PHE A 135 -9.46 9.22 -12.20
N GLY A 136 -10.77 9.12 -11.90
CA GLY A 136 -11.50 7.85 -11.82
C GLY A 136 -11.43 7.03 -13.10
N GLY A 137 -11.58 7.66 -14.26
CA GLY A 137 -11.50 6.95 -15.55
C GLY A 137 -10.13 6.32 -15.83
N GLN A 138 -9.04 7.02 -15.47
CA GLN A 138 -7.69 6.46 -15.61
C GLN A 138 -7.42 5.37 -14.58
N LEU A 139 -7.88 5.56 -13.34
CA LEU A 139 -7.73 4.57 -12.27
C LEU A 139 -8.51 3.28 -12.55
N ALA A 140 -9.72 3.39 -13.10
CA ALA A 140 -10.53 2.23 -13.51
C ALA A 140 -9.85 1.41 -14.62
N SER A 141 -8.99 2.03 -15.43
CA SER A 141 -8.18 1.31 -16.43
C SER A 141 -7.03 0.51 -15.81
N ILE A 142 -6.71 0.75 -14.53
CA ILE A 142 -5.68 0.02 -13.78
C ILE A 142 -6.30 -1.22 -13.16
N GLY A 143 -6.12 -2.36 -13.80
CA GLY A 143 -6.52 -3.66 -13.22
C GLY A 143 -5.89 -3.93 -11.84
N GLY A 144 -4.73 -3.34 -11.56
CA GLY A 144 -4.16 -3.16 -10.23
C GLY A 144 -2.68 -2.79 -10.26
N VAL A 145 -2.10 -2.58 -9.08
CA VAL A 145 -0.73 -2.11 -8.88
C VAL A 145 0.01 -3.07 -7.96
N VAL A 146 1.18 -3.54 -8.41
CA VAL A 146 2.11 -4.30 -7.58
C VAL A 146 2.93 -3.34 -6.72
N LEU A 147 2.88 -3.51 -5.40
CA LEU A 147 3.70 -2.75 -4.47
C LEU A 147 5.07 -3.41 -4.31
N ARG A 148 6.09 -2.58 -4.13
CA ARG A 148 7.45 -3.01 -3.80
C ARG A 148 7.75 -2.64 -2.36
N ARG A 149 8.62 -3.42 -1.70
CA ARG A 149 9.11 -3.09 -0.36
C ARG A 149 9.62 -1.65 -0.35
N ALA A 150 9.12 -0.84 0.59
CA ALA A 150 9.59 0.52 0.75
C ALA A 150 10.97 0.48 1.41
N SER A 151 11.97 1.02 0.73
CA SER A 151 13.26 1.29 1.35
C SER A 151 13.09 2.44 2.34
N VAL A 152 13.63 2.31 3.55
CA VAL A 152 13.63 3.38 4.59
C VAL A 152 14.48 4.60 4.16
N LEU A 153 15.05 4.59 2.96
CA LEU A 153 15.81 5.70 2.40
C LEU A 153 14.87 6.69 1.69
N SER A 154 14.55 7.76 2.42
CA SER A 154 14.17 9.09 1.95
C SER A 154 13.28 9.16 0.72
N LEU A 155 11.99 9.40 0.95
CA LEU A 155 11.18 10.18 0.01
C LEU A 155 11.74 11.60 -0.04
N GLY A 156 12.80 11.77 -0.82
CA GLY A 156 13.26 13.08 -1.27
C GLY A 156 12.13 13.72 -2.05
N THR A 157 11.73 14.90 -1.59
CA THR A 157 10.90 15.86 -2.32
C THR A 157 11.46 16.01 -3.75
N PRO A 158 10.64 15.91 -4.81
CA PRO A 158 11.12 16.23 -6.15
C PRO A 158 11.46 17.74 -6.22
N PRO A 159 12.41 18.14 -7.09
CA PRO A 159 12.86 19.51 -7.26
C PRO A 159 11.77 20.45 -7.80
#